data_AF-A0A974WY21-F1
#
_entry.id   AF-A0A974WY21-F1
#
_cell.length_a   1.000
_cell.length_b   1.000
_cell.length_c   1.000
_cell.angle_alpha   90.00
_cell.angle_beta   90.00
_cell.angle_gamma   90.00
#
_symmetry.space_group_name_H-M   'P 1'
#
loop_
_entity.id
_entity.type
_entity.pdbx_description
1 polymer ?
#
loop_
_entity_poly.entity_id
_entity_poly.type
_entity_poly.pdbx_seq_one_letter_code
_entity_poly.pdbx_strand_id
1 'polypeptide(L)'
;MYMENLKEQIIKYNLYRMSFEQAIATLRVMKRYKKKDVRNLLFRSFVIAYAAPFSTNKRLKFVAGNHHCSDKFIPKSLKDLHNEIIKLRNELFAHVDLEARNPKLILCEINGERFFPMQFAAIFDYERLDTLYPNLLDLSNKVLSNIDSKMIKIENLFKEGLDEKELSTK
;
A
#
# COMPACT_ATOMS: atom_id res chain seq x y z
N MET A 1 5.34 15.96 -26.60
CA MET A 1 6.14 15.40 -25.50
C MET A 1 5.63 15.83 -24.12
N TYR A 2 5.40 17.12 -23.86
CA TYR A 2 4.89 17.62 -22.56
C TYR A 2 3.49 17.06 -22.17
N MET A 3 2.52 17.09 -23.08
CA MET A 3 1.16 16.60 -22.82
C MET A 3 1.08 15.08 -22.55
N GLU A 4 1.93 14.30 -23.21
CA GLU A 4 1.97 12.84 -23.00
C GLU A 4 2.44 12.50 -21.58
N ASN A 5 3.38 13.30 -21.04
CA ASN A 5 3.86 13.18 -19.67
C ASN A 5 2.75 13.55 -18.65
N LEU A 6 2.00 14.64 -18.89
CA LEU A 6 0.89 15.01 -18.00
C LEU A 6 -0.21 13.94 -17.98
N LYS A 7 -0.56 13.36 -19.13
CA LYS A 7 -1.51 12.24 -19.23
C LYS A 7 -1.03 11.03 -18.43
N GLU A 8 0.25 10.66 -18.57
CA GLU A 8 0.86 9.59 -17.77
C GLU A 8 0.77 9.87 -16.27
N GLN A 9 1.05 11.12 -15.86
CA GLN A 9 0.94 11.52 -14.46
C GLN A 9 -0.51 11.41 -13.95
N ILE A 10 -1.51 11.85 -14.72
CA ILE A 10 -2.94 11.72 -14.35
C ILE A 10 -3.30 10.25 -14.13
N ILE A 11 -2.93 9.36 -15.05
CA ILE A 11 -3.18 7.92 -14.92
C ILE A 11 -2.53 7.38 -13.65
N LYS A 12 -1.25 7.74 -13.43
CA LYS A 12 -0.49 7.31 -12.26
C LYS A 12 -1.14 7.72 -10.94
N TYR A 13 -1.50 8.99 -10.79
CA TYR A 13 -2.09 9.50 -9.54
C TYR A 13 -3.51 8.95 -9.31
N ASN A 14 -4.28 8.68 -10.37
CA ASN A 14 -5.57 7.99 -10.24
C ASN A 14 -5.41 6.56 -9.70
N LEU A 15 -4.40 5.81 -10.17
CA LEU A 15 -4.12 4.47 -9.62
C LEU A 15 -3.73 4.52 -8.14
N TYR A 16 -2.95 5.53 -7.72
CA TYR A 16 -2.63 5.74 -6.31
C TYR A 16 -3.88 6.04 -5.50
N ARG A 17 -4.71 6.97 -5.97
CA ARG A 17 -5.98 7.34 -5.35
C ARG A 17 -6.88 6.13 -5.12
N MET A 18 -7.09 5.30 -6.15
CA MET A 18 -7.90 4.08 -6.05
C MET A 18 -7.39 3.13 -4.96
N SER A 19 -6.07 2.98 -4.84
CA SER A 19 -5.45 2.11 -3.82
C SER A 19 -5.71 2.63 -2.40
N PHE A 20 -5.63 3.94 -2.18
CA PHE A 20 -5.94 4.55 -0.87
C PHE A 20 -7.43 4.53 -0.55
N GLU A 21 -8.30 4.77 -1.53
CA GLU A 21 -9.75 4.65 -1.36
C GLU A 21 -10.13 3.23 -0.93
N GLN A 22 -9.51 2.21 -1.54
CA GLN A 22 -9.67 0.81 -1.13
C GLN A 22 -9.16 0.58 0.29
N ALA A 23 -7.98 1.08 0.65
CA ALA A 23 -7.44 0.96 2.01
C ALA A 23 -8.37 1.57 3.07
N ILE A 24 -8.88 2.78 2.81
CA ILE A 24 -9.83 3.48 3.69
C ILE A 24 -11.15 2.72 3.79
N ALA A 25 -11.67 2.21 2.66
CA ALA A 25 -12.88 1.40 2.65
C ALA A 25 -12.70 0.14 3.51
N THR A 26 -11.57 -0.56 3.40
CA THR A 26 -11.24 -1.72 4.23
C THR A 26 -11.22 -1.38 5.71
N LEU A 27 -10.61 -0.25 6.12
CA LEU A 27 -10.64 0.21 7.51
C LEU A 27 -12.08 0.51 7.98
N ARG A 28 -12.89 1.17 7.15
CA ARG A 28 -14.30 1.45 7.48
C ARG A 28 -15.12 0.19 7.66
N VAL A 29 -14.90 -0.83 6.82
CA VAL A 29 -15.52 -2.16 6.96
C VAL A 29 -15.07 -2.79 8.27
N MET A 30 -13.77 -2.76 8.55
CA MET A 30 -13.17 -3.33 9.76
C MET A 30 -13.77 -2.74 11.04
N LYS A 31 -14.11 -1.45 11.09
CA LYS A 31 -14.81 -0.85 12.24
C LYS A 31 -16.08 -1.61 12.66
N ARG A 32 -16.78 -2.24 11.71
CA ARG A 32 -18.04 -2.96 11.92
C ARG A 32 -17.88 -4.40 12.40
N TYR A 33 -16.74 -5.04 12.13
CA TYR A 33 -16.50 -6.45 12.47
C TYR A 33 -15.62 -6.59 13.70
N LYS A 34 -16.07 -7.32 14.73
CA LYS A 34 -15.33 -7.51 15.99
C LYS A 34 -14.55 -8.81 16.07
N LYS A 35 -14.88 -9.81 15.24
CA LYS A 35 -14.24 -11.12 15.24
C LYS A 35 -12.78 -11.01 14.78
N LYS A 36 -11.83 -11.43 15.62
CA LYS A 36 -10.39 -11.21 15.43
C LYS A 36 -9.86 -11.85 14.13
N ASP A 37 -10.28 -13.06 13.82
CA ASP A 37 -9.93 -13.78 12.58
C ASP A 37 -10.28 -12.97 11.31
N VAL A 38 -11.48 -12.40 11.26
CA VAL A 38 -11.94 -11.55 10.15
C VAL A 38 -11.16 -10.24 10.12
N ARG A 39 -10.93 -9.60 11.27
CA ARG A 39 -10.15 -8.36 11.36
C ARG A 39 -8.71 -8.55 10.84
N ASN A 40 -8.07 -9.67 11.17
CA ASN A 40 -6.72 -9.98 10.69
C ASN A 40 -6.65 -10.07 9.15
N LEU A 41 -7.65 -10.71 8.53
CA LEU A 41 -7.76 -10.76 7.07
C LEU A 41 -7.97 -9.37 6.45
N LEU A 42 -8.80 -8.54 7.10
CA LEU A 42 -9.01 -7.14 6.68
C LEU A 42 -7.74 -6.30 6.85
N PHE A 43 -6.97 -6.47 7.92
CA PHE A 43 -5.69 -5.80 8.09
C PHE A 43 -4.70 -6.17 6.99
N ARG A 44 -4.62 -7.46 6.64
CA ARG A 44 -3.79 -7.90 5.50
C ARG A 44 -4.21 -7.20 4.21
N SER A 45 -5.51 -7.13 3.93
CA SER A 45 -6.02 -6.42 2.75
C SER A 45 -5.69 -4.92 2.78
N PHE A 46 -5.85 -4.28 3.94
CA PHE A 46 -5.47 -2.88 4.15
C PHE A 46 -3.98 -2.65 3.89
N VAL A 47 -3.09 -3.44 4.48
CA VAL A 47 -1.63 -3.32 4.33
C VAL A 47 -1.23 -3.42 2.86
N ILE A 48 -1.81 -4.37 2.12
CA ILE A 48 -1.55 -4.55 0.68
C ILE A 48 -2.02 -3.31 -0.10
N ALA A 49 -3.27 -2.88 0.11
CA ALA A 49 -3.83 -1.74 -0.61
C ALA A 49 -3.09 -0.42 -0.31
N TYR A 50 -2.79 -0.16 0.96
CA TYR A 50 -2.05 1.03 1.40
C TYR A 50 -0.63 1.06 0.83
N ALA A 51 0.08 -0.07 0.85
CA ALA A 51 1.48 -0.13 0.42
C ALA A 51 1.65 -0.20 -1.10
N ALA A 52 0.60 -0.53 -1.86
CA ALA A 52 0.69 -0.72 -3.32
C ALA A 52 1.28 0.51 -4.06
N PRO A 53 0.86 1.76 -3.78
CA PRO A 53 1.44 2.95 -4.42
C PRO A 53 2.94 3.15 -4.13
N PHE A 54 3.44 2.65 -3.00
CA PHE A 54 4.84 2.76 -2.59
C PHE A 54 5.69 1.57 -3.05
N SER A 55 5.05 0.52 -3.55
CA SER A 55 5.74 -0.64 -4.10
C SER A 55 6.24 -0.35 -5.51
N THR A 56 7.49 -0.70 -5.80
CA THR A 56 8.01 -0.66 -7.18
C THR A 56 7.51 -1.87 -7.94
N ASN A 57 6.65 -1.66 -8.94
CA ASN A 57 6.23 -2.73 -9.86
C ASN A 57 7.14 -2.81 -11.09
N LYS A 58 7.15 -3.99 -11.75
CA LYS A 58 7.83 -4.18 -13.04
C LYS A 58 7.22 -3.24 -14.09
N ARG A 59 8.09 -2.64 -14.91
CA ARG A 59 7.73 -1.64 -15.92
C ARG A 59 6.77 -2.23 -16.97
N LEU A 60 5.72 -1.50 -17.31
CA LEU A 60 5.06 -1.67 -18.60
C LEU A 60 5.97 -1.06 -19.67
N LYS A 61 6.20 -1.75 -20.79
CA LYS A 61 7.18 -1.38 -21.83
C LYS A 61 7.00 0.04 -22.40
N PHE A 62 5.81 0.63 -22.24
CA PHE A 62 5.41 1.92 -22.79
C PHE A 62 5.38 3.05 -21.74
N VAL A 63 5.85 2.82 -20.51
CA VAL A 63 5.81 3.83 -19.44
C VAL A 63 7.20 4.15 -18.93
N ALA A 64 7.54 5.44 -18.90
CA ALA A 64 8.88 5.92 -18.59
C ALA A 64 9.11 6.00 -17.07
N GLY A 65 9.89 5.06 -16.53
CA GLY A 65 10.37 5.10 -15.14
C GLY A 65 9.67 4.13 -14.18
N ASN A 66 10.05 4.20 -12.91
CA ASN A 66 9.43 3.39 -11.85
C ASN A 66 8.26 4.19 -11.24
N HIS A 67 7.04 3.66 -11.31
CA HIS A 67 5.90 4.26 -10.61
C HIS A 67 6.03 3.99 -9.12
N HIS A 68 6.47 5.00 -8.38
CA HIS A 68 6.55 4.99 -6.92
C HIS A 68 5.96 6.30 -6.39
N CYS A 69 5.01 6.18 -5.46
CA CYS A 69 4.45 7.31 -4.74
C CYS A 69 5.50 7.84 -3.77
N SER A 70 5.76 9.15 -3.80
CA SER A 70 6.82 9.73 -2.96
C SER A 70 6.42 9.79 -1.49
N ASP A 71 7.35 9.45 -0.59
CA ASP A 71 7.20 9.64 0.86
C ASP A 71 6.90 11.08 1.29
N LYS A 72 7.09 12.07 0.40
CA LYS A 72 6.71 13.47 0.65
C LYS A 72 5.22 13.66 0.90
N PHE A 73 4.37 12.72 0.46
CA PHE A 73 2.93 12.74 0.74
C PHE A 73 2.59 12.26 2.15
N ILE A 74 3.55 11.70 2.89
CA ILE A 74 3.37 11.19 4.24
C ILE A 74 3.58 12.32 5.27
N PRO A 75 2.61 12.57 6.17
CA PRO A 75 2.81 13.50 7.28
C PRO A 75 3.97 13.05 8.17
N LYS A 76 4.86 13.98 8.55
CA LYS A 76 6.05 13.68 9.36
C LYS A 76 5.72 12.91 10.65
N SER A 77 4.62 13.28 11.33
CA SER A 77 4.17 12.66 12.58
C SER A 77 3.68 11.22 12.44
N LEU A 78 3.38 10.77 11.22
CA LEU A 78 2.86 9.42 10.94
C LEU A 78 3.85 8.60 10.10
N LYS A 79 5.08 9.08 9.93
CA LYS A 79 6.09 8.44 9.10
C LYS A 79 6.50 7.08 9.65
N ASP A 80 6.61 6.94 10.97
CA ASP A 80 6.95 5.66 11.59
C ASP A 80 5.87 4.61 11.37
N LEU A 81 4.60 5.02 11.48
CA LEU A 81 3.46 4.15 11.17
C LEU A 81 3.44 3.74 9.70
N HIS A 82 3.75 4.66 8.78
CA HIS A 82 3.92 4.34 7.36
C HIS A 82 5.01 3.27 7.17
N ASN A 83 6.19 3.47 7.76
CA ASN A 83 7.32 2.53 7.65
C ASN A 83 6.94 1.15 8.21
N GLU A 84 6.21 1.10 9.32
CA GLU A 84 5.70 -0.14 9.91
C GLU A 84 4.78 -0.88 8.91
N ILE A 85 3.85 -0.19 8.26
CA ILE A 85 2.96 -0.80 7.24
C ILE A 85 3.75 -1.32 6.04
N ILE A 86 4.74 -0.57 5.54
CA ILE A 86 5.58 -1.00 4.41
C ILE A 86 6.37 -2.25 4.78
N LYS A 87 6.96 -2.29 5.99
CA LYS A 87 7.67 -3.47 6.51
C LYS A 87 6.75 -4.68 6.58
N LEU A 88 5.55 -4.53 7.15
CA LEU A 88 4.55 -5.61 7.22
C LEU A 88 4.16 -6.12 5.84
N ARG A 89 4.02 -5.22 4.84
CA ARG A 89 3.76 -5.65 3.46
C ARG A 89 4.90 -6.53 2.94
N ASN A 90 6.15 -6.13 3.14
CA ASN A 90 7.30 -6.88 2.63
C ASN A 90 7.36 -8.27 3.28
N GLU A 91 7.15 -8.37 4.59
CA GLU A 91 7.09 -9.64 5.31
C GLU A 91 5.93 -10.53 4.83
N LEU A 92 4.76 -9.96 4.50
CA LEU A 92 3.62 -10.70 3.95
C LEU A 92 3.91 -11.40 2.62
N PHE A 93 4.73 -10.78 1.78
CA PHE A 93 5.17 -11.32 0.48
C PHE A 93 6.49 -12.10 0.56
N ALA A 94 7.10 -12.20 1.75
CA ALA A 94 8.31 -12.98 1.97
C ALA A 94 7.95 -14.49 2.01
N HIS A 95 7.74 -15.08 0.83
CA HIS A 95 7.22 -16.44 0.68
C HIS A 95 8.20 -17.54 1.12
N VAL A 96 9.51 -17.34 0.96
CA VAL A 96 10.58 -18.31 1.29
C VAL A 96 11.73 -17.72 2.10
N ASP A 97 11.56 -16.49 2.59
CA ASP A 97 12.60 -15.81 3.35
C ASP A 97 12.65 -16.36 4.78
N LEU A 98 13.77 -17.02 5.12
CA LEU A 98 13.98 -17.64 6.43
C LEU A 98 13.96 -16.60 7.56
N GLU A 99 14.46 -15.39 7.30
CA GLU A 99 14.53 -14.32 8.31
C GLU A 99 13.13 -13.80 8.64
N ALA A 100 12.32 -13.54 7.61
CA ALA A 100 10.94 -13.07 7.79
C ALA A 100 10.01 -14.15 8.37
N ARG A 101 10.25 -15.43 8.04
CA ARG A 101 9.42 -16.55 8.48
C ARG A 101 9.81 -17.10 9.85
N ASN A 102 11.07 -16.88 10.25
CA ASN A 102 11.70 -17.39 11.46
C ASN A 102 11.25 -18.84 11.80
N PRO A 103 11.44 -19.80 10.88
CA PRO A 103 10.93 -21.15 11.06
C PRO A 103 11.70 -21.86 12.18
N LYS A 104 10.96 -22.49 13.09
CA LYS A 104 11.51 -23.36 14.14
C LYS A 104 11.22 -24.81 13.80
N LEU A 105 12.26 -25.62 13.73
CA LEU A 105 12.12 -27.07 13.64
C LEU A 105 11.82 -27.62 15.03
N ILE A 106 10.79 -28.44 15.12
CA ILE A 106 10.43 -29.17 16.34
C ILE A 106 10.67 -30.64 16.05
N LEU A 107 11.37 -31.35 16.93
CA LEU A 107 11.44 -32.81 16.87
C LEU A 107 10.17 -33.37 17.51
N CYS A 108 9.42 -34.16 16.75
CA CYS A 108 8.24 -34.87 17.22
C CYS A 108 8.42 -36.37 16.92
N GLU A 109 7.97 -37.23 17.81
CA GLU A 109 7.94 -38.67 17.57
C GLU A 109 6.49 -39.14 17.57
N ILE A 110 6.05 -39.75 16.47
CA ILE A 110 4.69 -40.27 16.30
C ILE A 110 4.84 -41.74 15.90
N ASN A 111 4.29 -42.65 16.72
CA ASN A 111 4.35 -44.10 16.50
C ASN A 111 5.79 -44.67 16.31
N GLY A 112 6.79 -44.10 17.00
CA GLY A 112 8.19 -44.52 16.90
C GLY A 112 8.94 -43.96 15.68
N GLU A 113 8.26 -43.20 14.81
CA GLU A 113 8.90 -42.47 13.71
C GLU A 113 9.16 -41.01 14.12
N ARG A 114 10.36 -40.51 13.78
CA ARG A 114 10.75 -39.12 14.04
C ARG A 114 10.31 -38.21 12.90
N PHE A 115 9.56 -37.19 13.24
CA PHE A 115 9.12 -36.11 12.37
C PHE A 115 9.80 -34.80 12.79
N PHE A 116 10.06 -33.95 11.79
CA PHE A 116 10.60 -32.60 12.01
C PHE A 116 9.61 -31.55 11.48
N PRO A 117 8.41 -31.42 12.06
CA PRO A 117 7.50 -30.36 11.68
C PRO A 117 8.14 -28.98 11.83
N MET A 118 7.85 -28.11 10.87
CA MET A 118 8.22 -26.69 10.94
C MET A 118 7.09 -25.90 11.57
N GLN A 119 7.39 -25.17 12.64
CA GLN A 119 6.52 -24.15 13.21
C GLN A 119 6.98 -22.78 12.71
N PHE A 120 6.03 -21.96 12.27
CA PHE A 120 6.29 -20.55 11.98
C PHE A 120 5.89 -19.72 13.20
N ALA A 121 6.71 -18.74 13.58
CA ALA A 121 6.24 -17.72 14.50
C ALA A 121 5.02 -17.02 13.88
N ALA A 122 4.02 -16.62 14.68
CA ALA A 122 2.98 -15.73 14.18
C ALA A 122 3.64 -14.39 13.81
N ILE A 123 3.90 -14.19 12.52
CA ILE A 123 4.78 -13.12 12.01
C ILE A 123 4.15 -11.73 12.26
N PHE A 124 2.82 -11.66 12.41
CA PHE A 124 2.07 -10.41 12.38
C PHE A 124 1.30 -10.17 13.67
N ASP A 125 1.72 -9.15 14.43
CA ASP A 125 0.97 -8.62 15.56
C ASP A 125 -0.16 -7.70 15.07
N TYR A 126 -1.22 -8.30 14.54
CA TYR A 126 -2.43 -7.58 14.15
C TYR A 126 -3.16 -6.97 15.34
N GLU A 127 -2.90 -7.42 16.57
CA GLU A 127 -3.50 -6.84 17.77
C GLU A 127 -2.94 -5.44 18.03
N ARG A 128 -1.62 -5.27 17.90
CA ARG A 128 -0.99 -3.94 17.93
C ARG A 128 -1.55 -3.02 16.84
N LEU A 129 -1.68 -3.49 15.60
CA LEU A 129 -2.30 -2.69 14.53
C LEU A 129 -3.74 -2.28 14.84
N ASP A 130 -4.48 -3.13 15.56
CA ASP A 130 -5.84 -2.83 16.00
C ASP A 130 -5.90 -1.63 16.93
N THR A 131 -4.93 -1.52 17.86
CA THR A 131 -4.82 -0.36 18.75
C THR A 131 -4.53 0.93 17.99
N LEU A 132 -3.85 0.84 16.85
CA LEU A 132 -3.46 1.97 16.00
C LEU A 132 -4.52 2.33 14.96
N TYR A 133 -5.69 1.68 14.95
CA TYR A 133 -6.76 1.91 13.98
C TYR A 133 -7.06 3.39 13.69
N PRO A 134 -7.22 4.29 14.68
CA PRO A 134 -7.46 5.71 14.42
C PRO A 134 -6.34 6.37 13.62
N ASN A 135 -5.09 6.03 13.94
CA ASN A 135 -3.90 6.57 13.28
C ASN A 135 -3.75 6.00 11.86
N LEU A 136 -4.11 4.74 11.63
CA LEU A 136 -4.13 4.13 10.30
C LEU A 136 -5.13 4.83 9.37
N LEU A 137 -6.31 5.16 9.92
CA LEU A 137 -7.34 5.88 9.18
C LEU A 137 -6.91 7.33 8.91
N ASP A 138 -6.37 8.03 9.91
CA ASP A 138 -5.86 9.40 9.77
C ASP A 138 -4.72 9.48 8.73
N LEU A 139 -3.74 8.57 8.83
CA LEU A 139 -2.65 8.44 7.87
C LEU A 139 -3.18 8.26 6.44
N SER A 140 -4.09 7.31 6.24
CA SER A 140 -4.62 7.00 4.91
C SER A 140 -5.39 8.18 4.31
N ASN A 141 -6.20 8.88 5.11
CA ASN A 141 -6.93 10.06 4.66
C ASN A 141 -6.00 11.24 4.33
N LYS A 142 -4.98 11.50 5.17
CA LYS A 142 -4.02 12.60 4.93
C LYS A 142 -3.20 12.36 3.67
N VAL A 143 -2.75 11.13 3.45
CA VAL A 143 -1.98 10.79 2.23
C VAL A 143 -2.86 10.93 0.99
N LEU A 144 -4.10 10.44 1.03
CA LEU A 144 -5.07 10.62 -0.05
C LEU A 144 -5.31 12.11 -0.36
N SER A 145 -5.55 12.93 0.67
CA SER A 145 -5.76 14.38 0.49
C SER A 145 -4.56 15.09 -0.14
N ASN A 146 -3.34 14.70 0.24
CA ASN A 146 -2.12 15.25 -0.36
C ASN A 146 -1.95 14.82 -1.82
N ILE A 147 -2.35 13.59 -2.16
CA ILE A 147 -2.38 13.07 -3.53
C ILE A 147 -3.41 13.83 -4.38
N ASP A 148 -4.64 13.99 -3.87
CA ASP A 148 -5.71 14.71 -4.56
C ASP A 148 -5.30 16.16 -4.84
N SER A 149 -4.67 16.82 -3.87
CA SER A 149 -4.13 18.17 -4.03
C SER A 149 -3.07 18.27 -5.14
N LYS A 150 -2.26 17.21 -5.33
CA LYS A 150 -1.29 17.15 -6.42
C LYS A 150 -1.97 16.85 -7.76
N MET A 151 -2.98 15.99 -7.76
CA MET A 151 -3.75 15.61 -8.95
C MET A 151 -4.48 16.81 -9.55
N ILE A 152 -5.18 17.61 -8.73
CA ILE A 152 -5.86 18.85 -9.16
C ILE A 152 -4.90 19.79 -9.90
N LYS A 153 -3.67 19.96 -9.38
CA LYS A 153 -2.65 20.80 -10.03
C LYS A 153 -2.25 20.27 -11.41
N ILE A 154 -2.10 18.95 -11.54
CA ILE A 154 -1.74 18.31 -12.81
C ILE A 154 -2.89 18.42 -13.81
N GLU A 155 -4.13 18.23 -13.37
CA GLU A 155 -5.32 18.34 -14.21
C GLU A 155 -5.53 19.76 -14.73
N ASN A 156 -5.32 20.79 -13.90
CA ASN A 156 -5.41 22.18 -14.34
C ASN A 156 -4.35 22.49 -15.41
N LEU A 157 -3.10 22.09 -15.19
CA LEU A 157 -2.03 22.24 -16.19
C LEU A 157 -2.34 21.51 -17.50
N PHE A 158 -3.00 20.35 -17.43
CA PHE A 158 -3.39 19.60 -18.61
C PHE A 158 -4.51 20.29 -19.38
N LYS A 159 -5.49 20.90 -18.69
CA LYS A 159 -6.58 21.68 -19.34
C LYS A 159 -6.04 22.93 -20.01
N GLU A 160 -5.19 23.70 -19.32
CA GLU A 160 -4.54 24.90 -19.87
C GLU A 160 -3.74 24.57 -21.14
N GLY A 161 -3.00 23.47 -21.15
CA GLY A 161 -2.24 23.03 -22.33
C GLY A 161 -3.08 22.48 -23.49
N LEU A 162 -4.36 22.14 -23.27
CA LEU A 162 -5.31 21.82 -24.34
C LEU A 162 -5.85 23.12 -24.98
N ASP A 163 -6.24 24.08 -24.15
CA ASP A 163 -6.79 25.37 -24.60
C ASP A 163 -5.78 26.13 -25.47
N GLU A 164 -4.49 26.14 -25.11
CA GLU A 164 -3.42 26.77 -25.91
C GLU A 164 -3.22 26.11 -27.28
N LYS A 165 -3.40 24.78 -27.38
CA LYS A 165 -3.30 24.07 -28.66
C LYS A 165 -4.49 24.34 -29.57
N GLU A 166 -5.69 24.44 -29.02
CA GLU A 166 -6.89 24.77 -29.79
C GLU A 166 -6.82 26.21 -30.35
N LEU A 167 -6.17 27.12 -29.63
CA LEU A 167 -5.90 28.49 -30.09
C LEU A 167 -4.77 28.57 -31.13
N SER A 168 -3.76 27.70 -31.09
CA SER A 168 -2.66 27.68 -32.08
C SER A 168 -3.03 27.03 -33.42
N THR A 169 -4.19 26.38 -33.50
CA THR A 169 -4.64 25.63 -34.69
C THR A 169 -5.74 26.39 -35.48
N LYS A 170 -6.05 27.63 -35.08
CA LYS A 170 -6.90 28.58 -35.80
C LYS A 170 -6.06 29.72 -36.35
#